data_AF-A0A359BIG9-F1
#
_entry.id   AF-A0A359BIG9-F1
#
_cell.length_a   1.000
_cell.length_b   1.000
_cell.length_c   1.000
_cell.angle_alpha   90.00
_cell.angle_beta   90.00
_cell.angle_gamma   90.00
#
_symmetry.space_group_name_H-M   'P 1'
#
loop_
_entity.id
_entity.type
_entity.pdbx_description
1 polymer ?
#
loop_
_entity_poly.entity_id
_entity_poly.type
_entity_poly.pdbx_seq_one_letter_code
_entity_poly.pdbx_strand_id
1 'polypeptide(L)'
;MNIAKLLNINTPNVNYNNNNQTNIRQTNFGLKMSAPLSCDTVSFGATKKNITNEDKKSGVNLKTAREVHDVANEMQPKVRDFANKTWGKYLVTQMNPQNPILKICDRCKSPLSIKEKSQGRHFESSKEILEKMTDLNGMKLVMRDASKPTIDKMLLKLVEPIKKGEIELIEIENKRPACTKKDKGAKGRRFDYASPEVLFELADIQNKKNDTKAKTKGKEVRVDLDDFTEVNYSAIHMLLKLKGEKRPFEFTIMGADVSQLKDLDDKLFKILNGKDIDDKYAPIKKLVKPLTEDGNQDSLEKFNKYRGDAMIFQRMRAPSSYSLQNKNIHFLPMMEDLDPKLDLNELYKLMQRCDAKANSQENNTTTKE
;
A
#
# COMPACT_ATOMS: atom_id res chain seq x y z
N MET A 1 10.10 5.39 26.86
CA MET A 1 9.52 6.76 26.89
C MET A 1 8.24 6.77 26.04
N ASN A 2 7.13 7.40 26.47
CA ASN A 2 5.81 7.26 25.84
C ASN A 2 5.71 8.08 24.53
N ILE A 3 5.39 7.45 23.39
CA ILE A 3 5.20 8.12 22.08
C ILE A 3 4.22 9.32 22.18
N ALA A 4 3.23 9.23 23.06
CA ALA A 4 2.30 10.34 23.32
C ALA A 4 2.98 11.60 23.87
N LYS A 5 4.06 11.46 24.66
CA LYS A 5 4.83 12.60 25.20
C LYS A 5 5.68 13.30 24.13
N LEU A 6 6.07 12.61 23.06
CA LEU A 6 6.80 13.20 21.94
C LEU A 6 5.89 13.96 20.96
N LEU A 7 4.59 13.64 20.92
CA LEU A 7 3.65 14.18 19.94
C LEU A 7 2.73 15.30 20.49
N ASN A 8 2.80 15.63 21.79
CA ASN A 8 2.04 16.70 22.44
C ASN A 8 0.52 16.68 22.12
N ILE A 9 -0.10 15.49 22.09
CA ILE A 9 -1.51 15.31 21.71
C ILE A 9 -2.40 15.26 22.96
N ASN A 10 -3.15 16.33 23.22
CA ASN A 10 -4.32 16.30 24.12
C ASN A 10 -5.53 15.76 23.33
N THR A 11 -6.07 14.61 23.74
CA THR A 11 -7.27 14.01 23.14
C THR A 11 -8.55 14.52 23.81
N PRO A 12 -9.54 15.05 23.06
CA PRO A 12 -10.90 15.19 23.58
C PRO A 12 -11.60 13.84 23.61
N ASN A 13 -12.20 13.49 24.76
CA ASN A 13 -13.09 12.33 24.88
C ASN A 13 -14.41 12.61 24.16
N VAL A 14 -14.76 11.77 23.19
CA VAL A 14 -16.12 11.73 22.63
C VAL A 14 -16.61 10.29 22.73
N ASN A 15 -17.64 10.08 23.55
CA ASN A 15 -18.31 8.78 23.72
C ASN A 15 -19.26 8.55 22.53
N TYR A 16 -19.06 7.45 21.81
CA TYR A 16 -20.06 6.88 20.91
C TYR A 16 -20.29 5.42 21.27
N ASN A 17 -21.51 5.10 21.66
CA ASN A 17 -21.99 3.72 21.85
C ASN A 17 -22.24 3.09 20.48
N ASN A 18 -21.64 1.93 20.22
CA ASN A 18 -21.98 1.09 19.07
C ASN A 18 -22.23 -0.34 19.54
N ASN A 19 -23.51 -0.71 19.60
CA ASN A 19 -23.95 -2.09 19.60
C ASN A 19 -24.42 -2.42 18.19
N ASN A 20 -23.73 -3.34 17.51
CA ASN A 20 -24.29 -4.29 16.54
C ASN A 20 -23.18 -5.23 16.08
N GLN A 21 -23.15 -6.42 16.69
CA GLN A 21 -22.32 -7.54 16.24
C GLN A 21 -23.04 -8.24 15.08
N THR A 22 -22.44 -8.27 13.90
CA THR A 22 -22.87 -9.14 12.80
C THR A 22 -21.84 -10.25 12.57
N ASN A 23 -22.36 -11.48 12.50
CA ASN A 23 -21.63 -12.73 12.39
C ASN A 23 -20.78 -12.79 11.11
N ILE A 24 -19.47 -12.98 11.29
CA ILE A 24 -18.48 -13.13 10.22
C ILE A 24 -18.57 -14.55 9.65
N ARG A 25 -19.18 -14.71 8.47
CA ARG A 25 -19.00 -15.92 7.65
C ARG A 25 -17.71 -15.75 6.83
N GLN A 26 -16.65 -16.46 7.20
CA GLN A 26 -15.43 -16.56 6.39
C GLN A 26 -15.72 -17.36 5.12
N THR A 27 -15.51 -16.74 3.95
CA THR A 27 -15.44 -17.44 2.67
C THR A 27 -14.03 -17.34 2.09
N ASN A 28 -13.63 -18.33 1.29
CA ASN A 28 -12.27 -18.50 0.75
C ASN A 28 -11.86 -17.51 -0.36
N PHE A 29 -12.60 -16.42 -0.55
CA PHE A 29 -12.29 -15.36 -1.50
C PHE A 29 -12.12 -14.04 -0.74
N GLY A 30 -10.87 -13.64 -0.54
CA GLY A 30 -10.51 -12.35 0.03
C GLY A 30 -9.09 -11.98 -0.36
N LEU A 31 -8.85 -10.68 -0.57
CA LEU A 31 -7.52 -10.11 -0.70
C LEU A 31 -6.74 -10.43 0.59
N LYS A 32 -5.93 -11.49 0.56
CA LYS A 32 -4.68 -11.44 1.32
C LYS A 32 -3.80 -10.53 0.48
N MET A 33 -3.39 -9.34 0.91
CA MET A 33 -2.14 -8.64 0.54
C MET A 33 -2.21 -7.12 0.69
N SER A 34 -1.18 -6.58 1.33
CA SER A 34 -1.04 -5.18 1.72
C SER A 34 0.23 -4.55 1.08
N ALA A 35 0.15 -3.78 -0.03
CA ALA A 35 1.31 -3.01 -0.55
C ALA A 35 0.93 -1.79 -1.46
N PRO A 36 1.79 -0.77 -1.64
CA PRO A 36 1.48 0.52 -2.26
C PRO A 36 2.06 0.66 -3.69
N LEU A 37 1.33 1.33 -4.58
CA LEU A 37 1.61 1.32 -6.03
C LEU A 37 2.60 2.40 -6.51
N SER A 38 3.90 2.29 -6.22
CA SER A 38 4.91 3.14 -6.89
C SER A 38 6.15 2.43 -7.45
N CYS A 39 6.33 1.14 -7.15
CA CYS A 39 7.48 0.33 -7.56
C CYS A 39 7.11 -1.16 -7.48
N ASP A 40 7.97 -2.06 -7.96
CA ASP A 40 7.68 -3.49 -8.05
C ASP A 40 7.25 -4.19 -6.75
N THR A 41 5.95 -4.53 -6.68
CA THR A 41 5.26 -5.02 -5.48
C THR A 41 5.39 -6.53 -5.29
N VAL A 42 5.95 -6.90 -4.14
CA VAL A 42 6.08 -8.28 -3.64
C VAL A 42 4.79 -8.86 -3.06
N SER A 43 4.73 -10.18 -3.09
CA SER A 43 3.77 -11.03 -2.38
C SER A 43 4.23 -11.28 -0.92
N PHE A 44 3.29 -11.20 0.02
CA PHE A 44 3.38 -11.38 1.48
C PHE A 44 2.43 -12.53 1.89
N GLY A 45 2.82 -13.76 1.52
CA GLY A 45 2.36 -14.92 2.27
C GLY A 45 3.12 -14.95 3.59
N ALA A 46 2.40 -14.79 4.70
CA ALA A 46 2.92 -15.00 6.05
C ALA A 46 3.36 -16.46 6.20
N THR A 47 4.38 -16.68 7.01
CA THR A 47 5.11 -17.95 7.29
C THR A 47 6.27 -18.22 6.33
N LYS A 48 7.46 -18.51 6.89
CA LYS A 48 8.50 -19.33 6.26
C LYS A 48 7.84 -20.65 5.85
N LYS A 49 7.17 -20.71 4.70
CA LYS A 49 7.06 -22.00 4.01
C LYS A 49 8.48 -22.29 3.56
N ASN A 50 9.08 -23.34 4.13
CA ASN A 50 10.23 -23.97 3.52
C ASN A 50 9.81 -24.26 2.08
N ILE A 51 10.25 -23.42 1.14
CA ILE A 51 9.90 -23.53 -0.27
C ILE A 51 10.37 -24.93 -0.67
N THR A 52 9.43 -25.85 -0.83
CA THR A 52 9.76 -27.20 -1.28
C THR A 52 10.26 -27.09 -2.72
N ASN A 53 10.96 -28.11 -3.21
CA ASN A 53 11.33 -28.14 -4.64
C ASN A 53 10.09 -28.13 -5.55
N GLU A 54 8.91 -28.46 -5.04
CA GLU A 54 7.62 -28.33 -5.73
C GLU A 54 7.13 -26.88 -5.76
N ASP A 55 7.28 -26.10 -4.68
CA ASP A 55 6.95 -24.67 -4.67
C ASP A 55 7.81 -23.88 -5.69
N LYS A 56 9.07 -24.28 -5.90
CA LYS A 56 9.95 -23.72 -6.94
C LYS A 56 9.51 -24.03 -8.37
N LYS A 57 8.74 -25.11 -8.57
CA LYS A 57 8.18 -25.54 -9.87
C LYS A 57 6.78 -24.97 -10.11
N SER A 58 6.07 -24.56 -9.07
CA SER A 58 4.75 -23.93 -9.18
C SER A 58 4.88 -22.47 -9.64
N GLY A 59 3.87 -21.94 -10.33
CA GLY A 59 3.89 -20.58 -10.88
C GLY A 59 4.27 -20.51 -12.37
N VAL A 60 4.02 -19.37 -13.01
CA VAL A 60 4.37 -19.19 -14.43
C VAL A 60 5.84 -18.82 -14.60
N ASN A 61 6.40 -19.13 -15.78
CA ASN A 61 7.74 -18.67 -16.15
C ASN A 61 7.75 -17.18 -16.52
N LEU A 62 8.94 -16.61 -16.71
CA LEU A 62 9.09 -15.18 -17.02
C LEU A 62 8.48 -14.79 -18.38
N LYS A 63 8.49 -15.69 -19.38
CA LYS A 63 7.88 -15.43 -20.69
C LYS A 63 6.37 -15.25 -20.55
N THR A 64 5.70 -16.18 -19.89
CA THR A 64 4.27 -16.10 -19.60
C THR A 64 3.93 -14.88 -18.73
N ALA A 65 4.78 -14.53 -17.77
CA ALA A 65 4.60 -13.32 -16.97
C ALA A 65 4.71 -12.02 -17.80
N ARG A 66 5.56 -11.99 -18.85
CA ARG A 66 5.63 -10.87 -19.81
C ARG A 66 4.36 -10.78 -20.64
N GLU A 67 3.85 -11.90 -21.15
CA GLU A 67 2.58 -11.92 -21.89
C GLU A 67 1.41 -11.38 -21.06
N VAL A 68 1.33 -11.77 -19.78
CA VAL A 68 0.34 -11.21 -18.84
C VAL A 68 0.56 -9.72 -18.62
N HIS A 69 1.80 -9.28 -18.44
CA HIS A 69 2.14 -7.87 -18.28
C HIS A 69 1.68 -7.03 -19.48
N ASP A 70 1.94 -7.50 -20.70
CA ASP A 70 1.59 -6.77 -21.92
C ASP A 70 0.07 -6.60 -22.02
N VAL A 71 -0.68 -7.68 -21.79
CA VAL A 71 -2.16 -7.63 -21.72
C VAL A 71 -2.64 -6.70 -20.60
N ALA A 72 -2.00 -6.73 -19.43
CA ALA A 72 -2.33 -5.84 -18.31
C ALA A 72 -2.07 -4.37 -18.65
N ASN A 73 -0.97 -4.09 -19.35
CA ASN A 73 -0.49 -2.74 -19.65
C ASN A 73 -1.44 -1.97 -20.57
N GLU A 74 -2.20 -2.64 -21.44
CA GLU A 74 -3.22 -1.99 -22.29
C GLU A 74 -4.29 -1.22 -21.51
N MET A 75 -4.60 -1.63 -20.28
CA MET A 75 -5.58 -0.95 -19.41
C MET A 75 -4.95 0.19 -18.60
N GLN A 76 -3.63 0.22 -18.46
CA GLN A 76 -2.95 1.17 -17.57
C GLN A 76 -3.16 2.64 -17.97
N PRO A 77 -3.12 3.03 -19.27
CA PRO A 77 -3.47 4.38 -19.69
C PRO A 77 -4.90 4.78 -19.29
N LYS A 78 -5.88 3.87 -19.41
CA LYS A 78 -7.27 4.14 -19.03
C LYS A 78 -7.42 4.40 -17.52
N VAL A 79 -6.66 3.66 -16.70
CA VAL A 79 -6.59 3.90 -15.24
C VAL A 79 -6.01 5.28 -14.95
N ARG A 80 -4.92 5.66 -15.64
CA ARG A 80 -4.31 7.00 -15.50
C ARG A 80 -5.27 8.11 -15.92
N ASP A 81 -5.98 7.95 -17.03
CA ASP A 81 -6.93 8.95 -17.52
C ASP A 81 -8.10 9.13 -16.55
N PHE A 82 -8.63 8.02 -16.01
CA PHE A 82 -9.62 8.06 -14.95
C PHE A 82 -9.10 8.81 -13.71
N ALA A 83 -7.85 8.53 -13.30
CA ALA A 83 -7.22 9.18 -12.16
C ALA A 83 -7.12 10.70 -12.36
N ASN A 84 -6.61 11.12 -13.52
CA ASN A 84 -6.41 12.53 -13.85
C ASN A 84 -7.73 13.27 -14.00
N LYS A 85 -8.75 12.66 -14.62
CA LYS A 85 -10.10 13.22 -14.71
C LYS A 85 -10.72 13.42 -13.33
N THR A 86 -10.57 12.45 -12.43
CA THR A 86 -11.22 12.46 -11.11
C THR A 86 -10.49 13.36 -10.12
N TRP A 87 -9.16 13.30 -10.10
CA TRP A 87 -8.34 13.94 -9.06
C TRP A 87 -7.28 14.91 -9.55
N GLY A 88 -6.99 15.00 -10.85
CA GLY A 88 -5.87 15.79 -11.39
C GLY A 88 -5.90 17.26 -10.99
N LYS A 89 -7.09 17.87 -10.88
CA LYS A 89 -7.21 19.27 -10.42
C LYS A 89 -6.88 19.50 -8.95
N TYR A 90 -6.77 18.45 -8.14
CA TYR A 90 -6.38 18.50 -6.73
C TYR A 90 -4.90 18.12 -6.52
N LEU A 91 -4.12 18.02 -7.60
CA LEU A 91 -2.68 17.87 -7.54
C LEU A 91 -2.01 19.17 -7.13
N VAL A 92 -1.05 19.05 -6.23
CA VAL A 92 -0.16 20.14 -5.86
C VAL A 92 0.65 20.57 -7.08
N THR A 93 0.61 21.87 -7.36
CA THR A 93 1.43 22.52 -8.39
C THR A 93 2.00 23.82 -7.83
N GLN A 94 2.91 24.45 -8.58
CA GLN A 94 3.38 25.79 -8.24
C GLN A 94 2.21 26.79 -8.12
N MET A 95 1.20 26.67 -8.98
CA MET A 95 0.02 27.53 -8.98
C MET A 95 -0.98 27.16 -7.88
N ASN A 96 -1.05 25.89 -7.50
CA ASN A 96 -1.96 25.39 -6.46
C ASN A 96 -1.17 24.63 -5.37
N PRO A 97 -0.34 25.33 -4.57
CA PRO A 97 0.52 24.70 -3.58
C PRO A 97 -0.25 24.12 -2.39
N GLN A 98 -1.50 24.55 -2.19
CA GLN A 98 -2.38 24.09 -1.11
C GLN A 98 -3.26 22.90 -1.47
N ASN A 99 -3.12 22.38 -2.70
CA ASN A 99 -3.86 21.21 -3.10
C ASN A 99 -3.50 19.98 -2.21
N PRO A 100 -4.45 19.06 -2.00
CA PRO A 100 -4.26 17.99 -1.02
C PRO A 100 -3.43 16.80 -1.55
N ILE A 101 -3.34 16.61 -2.87
CA ILE A 101 -2.66 15.44 -3.46
C ILE A 101 -1.25 15.83 -3.89
N LEU A 102 -0.24 15.19 -3.30
CA LEU A 102 1.16 15.42 -3.66
C LEU A 102 1.50 14.79 -5.02
N LYS A 103 1.04 13.55 -5.23
CA LYS A 103 1.35 12.78 -6.44
C LYS A 103 0.25 11.77 -6.75
N ILE A 104 -0.08 11.63 -8.02
CA ILE A 104 -0.82 10.49 -8.56
C ILE A 104 0.22 9.55 -9.16
N CYS A 105 0.27 8.32 -8.65
CA CYS A 105 1.10 7.25 -9.18
C CYS A 105 0.21 6.22 -9.86
N ASP A 106 0.69 5.64 -10.94
CA ASP A 106 0.04 4.53 -11.61
C ASP A 106 1.12 3.54 -12.07
N ARG A 107 0.80 2.25 -12.06
CA ARG A 107 1.75 1.19 -12.41
C ARG A 107 1.02 -0.04 -12.95
N CYS A 108 1.58 -0.61 -14.01
CA CYS A 108 1.38 -2.00 -14.37
C CYS A 108 2.43 -2.87 -13.67
N LYS A 109 2.01 -3.98 -13.07
CA LYS A 109 2.88 -4.86 -12.29
C LYS A 109 3.93 -5.51 -13.19
N SER A 110 5.23 -5.45 -12.86
CA SER A 110 6.26 -5.99 -13.75
C SER A 110 6.20 -7.52 -13.91
N PRO A 111 6.81 -8.05 -14.97
CA PRO A 111 6.92 -9.49 -15.19
C PRO A 111 7.59 -10.25 -14.03
N LEU A 112 8.62 -9.68 -13.40
CA LEU A 112 9.30 -10.34 -12.27
C LEU A 112 8.37 -10.44 -11.05
N SER A 113 7.67 -9.36 -10.72
CA SER A 113 6.69 -9.36 -9.63
C SER A 113 5.49 -10.28 -9.92
N ILE A 114 5.05 -10.37 -11.18
CA ILE A 114 3.99 -11.30 -11.60
C ILE A 114 4.45 -12.74 -11.40
N LYS A 115 5.65 -13.09 -11.87
CA LYS A 115 6.25 -14.41 -11.68
C LYS A 115 6.30 -14.75 -10.19
N GLU A 116 6.96 -13.95 -9.36
CA GLU A 116 7.07 -14.18 -7.91
C GLU A 116 5.70 -14.34 -7.23
N LYS A 117 4.73 -13.48 -7.57
CA LYS A 117 3.39 -13.54 -6.99
C LYS A 117 2.62 -14.78 -7.46
N SER A 118 2.79 -15.20 -8.71
CA SER A 118 2.19 -16.43 -9.24
C SER A 118 2.71 -17.66 -8.49
N GLN A 119 4.01 -17.73 -8.20
CA GLN A 119 4.61 -18.83 -7.45
C GLN A 119 4.05 -18.91 -6.03
N GLY A 120 4.01 -17.77 -5.32
CA GLY A 120 3.44 -17.70 -3.98
C GLY A 120 1.93 -17.95 -3.90
N ARG A 121 1.22 -18.00 -5.04
CA ARG A 121 -0.22 -18.28 -5.14
C ARG A 121 -0.54 -19.59 -5.87
N HIS A 122 0.48 -20.29 -6.36
CA HIS A 122 0.34 -21.45 -7.23
C HIS A 122 -0.56 -21.16 -8.44
N PHE A 123 -0.41 -20.00 -9.07
CA PHE A 123 -1.09 -19.69 -10.33
C PHE A 123 -0.28 -20.23 -11.51
N GLU A 124 -0.85 -21.15 -12.27
CA GLU A 124 -0.09 -21.95 -13.24
C GLU A 124 -0.31 -21.52 -14.70
N SER A 125 -1.18 -20.54 -14.95
CA SER A 125 -1.46 -20.07 -16.31
C SER A 125 -1.73 -18.57 -16.41
N SER A 126 -1.53 -17.98 -17.60
CA SER A 126 -1.89 -16.58 -17.89
C SER A 126 -3.36 -16.30 -17.62
N LYS A 127 -4.24 -17.24 -17.98
CA LYS A 127 -5.69 -17.11 -17.75
C LYS A 127 -5.99 -16.99 -16.26
N GLU A 128 -5.43 -17.88 -15.46
CA GLU A 128 -5.62 -17.86 -14.01
C GLU A 128 -5.10 -16.56 -13.39
N ILE A 129 -3.93 -16.08 -13.82
CA ILE A 129 -3.38 -14.82 -13.34
C ILE A 129 -4.30 -13.65 -13.72
N LEU A 130 -4.75 -13.56 -14.97
CA LEU A 130 -5.62 -12.49 -15.44
C LEU A 130 -7.00 -12.49 -14.77
N GLU A 131 -7.48 -13.65 -14.33
CA GLU A 131 -8.75 -13.80 -13.61
C GLU A 131 -8.64 -13.53 -12.10
N LYS A 132 -7.53 -13.92 -11.46
CA LYS A 132 -7.39 -13.95 -10.00
C LYS A 132 -6.42 -12.91 -9.42
N MET A 133 -5.47 -12.38 -10.19
CA MET A 133 -4.50 -11.39 -9.71
C MET A 133 -5.05 -9.97 -9.91
N THR A 134 -5.61 -9.41 -8.85
CA THR A 134 -6.33 -8.14 -8.85
C THR A 134 -5.44 -6.89 -8.85
N ASP A 135 -4.15 -7.02 -8.54
CA ASP A 135 -3.15 -5.94 -8.46
C ASP A 135 -2.22 -5.87 -9.69
N LEU A 136 -2.66 -6.43 -10.83
CA LEU A 136 -1.91 -6.31 -12.10
C LEU A 136 -1.82 -4.86 -12.56
N ASN A 137 -2.93 -4.12 -12.43
CA ASN A 137 -2.99 -2.69 -12.64
C ASN A 137 -3.24 -2.02 -11.29
N GLY A 138 -2.59 -0.89 -11.04
CA GLY A 138 -3.03 -0.06 -9.94
C GLY A 138 -2.67 1.40 -10.05
N MET A 139 -3.31 2.15 -9.16
CA MET A 139 -3.24 3.57 -8.96
C MET A 139 -3.06 3.90 -7.48
N LYS A 140 -2.19 4.86 -7.16
CA LYS A 140 -2.01 5.37 -5.79
C LYS A 140 -2.11 6.89 -5.76
N LEU A 141 -2.93 7.40 -4.84
CA LEU A 141 -2.90 8.80 -4.44
C LEU A 141 -1.99 8.96 -3.22
N VAL A 142 -0.92 9.73 -3.41
CA VAL A 142 -0.03 10.16 -2.33
C VAL A 142 -0.49 11.53 -1.85
N MET A 143 -0.94 11.60 -0.61
CA MET A 143 -1.60 12.77 -0.04
C MET A 143 -0.59 13.66 0.68
N ARG A 144 -0.53 14.94 0.29
CA ARG A 144 0.19 15.99 1.04
C ARG A 144 -0.52 16.25 2.36
N ASP A 145 -1.83 16.47 2.26
CA ASP A 145 -2.72 16.54 3.41
C ASP A 145 -3.50 15.24 3.53
N ALA A 146 -3.06 14.41 4.47
CA ALA A 146 -3.63 13.11 4.75
C ALA A 146 -4.48 13.12 6.04
N SER A 147 -4.98 14.31 6.43
CA SER A 147 -6.00 14.41 7.47
C SER A 147 -7.27 13.70 7.04
N LYS A 148 -7.97 13.11 8.00
CA LYS A 148 -9.17 12.31 7.74
C LYS A 148 -10.25 13.06 6.94
N PRO A 149 -10.59 14.33 7.26
CA PRO A 149 -11.58 15.09 6.46
C PRO A 149 -11.15 15.30 5.01
N THR A 150 -9.86 15.52 4.76
CA THR A 150 -9.32 15.70 3.41
C THR A 150 -9.35 14.40 2.62
N ILE A 151 -8.97 13.28 3.25
CA ILE A 151 -9.08 11.93 2.65
C ILE A 151 -10.53 11.63 2.29
N ASP A 152 -11.46 11.81 3.23
CA ASP A 152 -12.89 11.61 3.04
C ASP A 152 -13.39 12.40 1.82
N LYS A 153 -13.02 13.70 1.73
CA LYS A 153 -13.36 14.55 0.58
C LYS A 153 -12.81 14.03 -0.74
N MET A 154 -11.62 13.42 -0.76
CA MET A 154 -11.03 12.84 -1.96
C MET A 154 -11.68 11.51 -2.34
N LEU A 155 -12.05 10.69 -1.36
CA LEU A 155 -12.77 9.44 -1.58
C LEU A 155 -14.18 9.69 -2.13
N LEU A 156 -14.88 10.70 -1.62
CA LEU A 156 -16.20 11.11 -2.12
C LEU A 156 -16.17 11.59 -3.59
N LYS A 157 -15.00 11.81 -4.20
CA LYS A 157 -14.90 12.06 -5.65
C LYS A 157 -15.22 10.82 -6.50
N LEU A 158 -15.30 9.64 -5.90
CA LEU A 158 -15.76 8.41 -6.54
C LEU A 158 -17.28 8.33 -6.69
N VAL A 159 -18.05 9.10 -5.93
CA VAL A 159 -19.53 9.04 -5.92
C VAL A 159 -20.12 9.23 -7.32
N GLU A 160 -19.70 10.28 -8.01
CA GLU A 160 -20.21 10.60 -9.35
C GLU A 160 -19.81 9.55 -10.40
N PRO A 161 -18.53 9.12 -10.50
CA PRO A 161 -18.13 7.99 -11.32
C PRO A 161 -18.92 6.70 -11.05
N ILE A 162 -19.18 6.36 -9.78
CA ILE A 162 -19.99 5.18 -9.40
C ILE A 162 -21.41 5.35 -9.91
N LYS A 163 -22.07 6.48 -9.61
CA LYS A 163 -23.46 6.75 -10.05
C LYS A 163 -23.60 6.68 -11.57
N LYS A 164 -22.67 7.28 -12.31
CA LYS A 164 -22.63 7.23 -13.80
C LYS A 164 -22.22 5.86 -14.35
N GLY A 165 -21.61 5.01 -13.52
CA GLY A 165 -21.15 3.68 -13.91
C GLY A 165 -19.92 3.71 -14.79
N GLU A 166 -19.11 4.76 -14.62
CA GLU A 166 -17.76 4.84 -15.18
C GLU A 166 -16.82 3.87 -14.44
N ILE A 167 -17.12 3.62 -13.16
CA ILE A 167 -16.47 2.60 -12.34
C ILE A 167 -17.51 1.74 -11.58
N GLU A 168 -17.06 0.56 -11.18
CA GLU A 168 -17.68 -0.32 -10.20
C GLU A 168 -16.72 -0.47 -9.01
N LEU A 169 -17.20 -0.17 -7.81
CA LEU A 169 -16.50 -0.45 -6.56
C LEU A 169 -16.80 -1.90 -6.15
N ILE A 170 -15.77 -2.68 -5.86
CA ILE A 170 -15.91 -4.11 -5.53
C ILE A 170 -15.55 -4.35 -4.07
N GLU A 171 -14.52 -3.69 -3.59
CA GLU A 171 -13.96 -3.93 -2.26
C GLU A 171 -13.32 -2.67 -1.67
N ILE A 172 -13.40 -2.54 -0.35
CA ILE A 172 -12.72 -1.53 0.47
C ILE A 172 -12.02 -2.24 1.63
N GLU A 173 -10.72 -2.00 1.81
CA GLU A 173 -9.94 -2.44 2.96
C GLU A 173 -9.26 -1.23 3.62
N ASN A 174 -9.58 -0.96 4.88
CA ASN A 174 -8.92 0.05 5.69
C ASN A 174 -7.74 -0.58 6.43
N LYS A 175 -6.54 -0.43 5.86
CA LYS A 175 -5.30 -1.00 6.39
C LYS A 175 -4.86 -0.24 7.64
N ARG A 176 -4.57 -0.98 8.71
CA ARG A 176 -3.99 -0.47 9.96
C ARG A 176 -2.68 -1.18 10.32
N PRO A 177 -1.80 -0.54 11.12
CA PRO A 177 -0.59 -1.19 11.59
C PRO A 177 -0.92 -2.34 12.56
N ALA A 178 -0.33 -3.53 12.38
CA ALA A 178 -0.52 -4.66 13.29
C ALA A 178 -0.15 -4.35 14.75
N CYS A 179 0.84 -3.48 14.99
CA CYS A 179 1.19 -3.02 16.35
C CYS A 179 0.04 -2.28 17.06
N THR A 180 -0.97 -1.81 16.33
CA THR A 180 -2.17 -1.15 16.88
C THR A 180 -3.36 -2.09 17.09
N LYS A 181 -3.20 -3.40 16.85
CA LYS A 181 -4.29 -4.38 16.94
C LYS A 181 -4.99 -4.43 18.30
N LYS A 182 -4.27 -4.07 19.38
CA LYS A 182 -4.82 -3.99 20.74
C LYS A 182 -5.65 -2.71 20.98
N ASP A 183 -5.46 -1.68 20.16
CA ASP A 183 -6.18 -0.41 20.26
C ASP A 183 -7.57 -0.55 19.62
N LYS A 184 -8.61 -0.69 20.45
CA LYS A 184 -10.01 -0.80 20.00
C LYS A 184 -10.72 0.56 19.96
N GLY A 185 -11.81 0.63 19.20
CA GLY A 185 -12.70 1.80 19.16
C GLY A 185 -11.97 3.08 18.75
N ALA A 186 -12.26 4.19 19.43
CA ALA A 186 -11.66 5.50 19.13
C ALA A 186 -10.12 5.50 19.17
N LYS A 187 -9.51 4.69 20.06
CA LYS A 187 -8.04 4.58 20.17
C LYS A 187 -7.41 3.96 18.92
N GLY A 188 -8.06 2.97 18.32
CA GLY A 188 -7.60 2.36 17.06
C GLY A 188 -7.90 3.26 15.87
N ARG A 189 -9.10 3.86 15.85
CA ARG A 189 -9.58 4.70 14.74
C ARG A 189 -8.82 6.01 14.53
N ARG A 190 -7.95 6.40 15.48
CA ARG A 190 -7.05 7.56 15.29
C ARG A 190 -6.04 7.35 14.16
N PHE A 191 -5.75 6.09 13.81
CA PHE A 191 -4.81 5.74 12.75
C PHE A 191 -5.46 5.62 11.36
N ASP A 192 -6.79 5.52 11.31
CA ASP A 192 -7.52 5.41 10.04
C ASP A 192 -7.32 6.65 9.18
N TYR A 193 -7.13 6.44 7.87
CA TYR A 193 -7.09 7.56 6.93
C TYR A 193 -8.48 8.10 6.60
N ALA A 194 -9.51 7.27 6.61
CA ALA A 194 -10.87 7.65 6.28
C ALA A 194 -11.81 7.42 7.45
N SER A 195 -12.94 8.11 7.44
CA SER A 195 -14.05 7.85 8.36
C SER A 195 -14.80 6.58 7.92
N PRO A 196 -15.09 5.63 8.83
CA PRO A 196 -15.91 4.46 8.51
C PRO A 196 -17.23 4.80 7.82
N GLU A 197 -17.84 5.92 8.20
CA GLU A 197 -19.10 6.42 7.66
C GLU A 197 -18.99 6.70 6.16
N VAL A 198 -17.88 7.31 5.71
CA VAL A 198 -17.62 7.60 4.28
C VAL A 198 -17.34 6.32 3.49
N LEU A 199 -16.66 5.34 4.10
CA LEU A 199 -16.41 4.05 3.46
C LEU A 199 -17.71 3.26 3.27
N PHE A 200 -18.59 3.24 4.27
CA PHE A 200 -19.92 2.63 4.14
C PHE A 200 -20.80 3.40 3.16
N GLU A 201 -20.76 4.74 3.14
CA GLU A 201 -21.51 5.53 2.16
C GLU A 201 -21.14 5.14 0.72
N LEU A 202 -19.85 5.00 0.41
CA LEU A 202 -19.39 4.57 -0.91
C LEU A 202 -19.88 3.17 -1.26
N ALA A 203 -19.80 2.23 -0.31
CA ALA A 203 -20.31 0.87 -0.49
C ALA A 203 -21.83 0.86 -0.74
N ASP A 204 -22.61 1.62 0.03
CA ASP A 204 -24.06 1.73 -0.11
C ASP A 204 -24.48 2.32 -1.46
N ILE A 205 -23.78 3.34 -1.94
CA ILE A 205 -24.06 3.95 -3.26
C ILE A 205 -23.85 2.91 -4.37
N GLN A 206 -22.82 2.08 -4.27
CA GLN A 206 -22.58 1.00 -5.22
C GLN A 206 -23.60 -0.14 -5.08
N ASN A 207 -23.94 -0.55 -3.87
CA ASN A 207 -24.92 -1.62 -3.62
C ASN A 207 -26.30 -1.25 -4.17
N LYS A 208 -26.78 -0.02 -3.90
CA LYS A 208 -28.04 0.51 -4.47
C LYS A 208 -28.02 0.47 -6.00
N LYS A 209 -26.88 0.74 -6.62
CA LYS A 209 -26.72 0.63 -8.07
C LYS A 209 -26.76 -0.83 -8.55
N ASN A 210 -26.19 -1.76 -7.79
CA ASN A 210 -26.21 -3.19 -8.14
C ASN A 210 -27.64 -3.75 -8.09
N ASP A 211 -28.46 -3.31 -7.13
CA ASP A 211 -29.85 -3.77 -6.95
C ASP A 211 -30.79 -3.35 -8.08
N THR A 212 -30.51 -2.23 -8.74
CA THR A 212 -31.27 -1.78 -9.92
C THR A 212 -30.95 -2.57 -11.19
N LYS A 213 -29.90 -3.41 -11.18
CA LYS A 213 -29.43 -4.16 -12.34
C LYS A 213 -29.59 -5.66 -12.14
N ALA A 214 -30.42 -6.29 -12.98
CA ALA A 214 -30.72 -7.74 -12.90
C ALA A 214 -29.46 -8.65 -12.86
N LYS A 215 -28.40 -8.30 -13.61
CA LYS A 215 -27.16 -9.11 -13.71
C LYS A 215 -26.22 -8.99 -12.49
N THR A 216 -26.43 -8.02 -11.62
CA THR A 216 -25.56 -7.75 -10.45
C THR A 216 -26.34 -7.72 -9.13
N LYS A 217 -27.63 -8.04 -9.17
CA LYS A 217 -28.50 -8.09 -8.00
C LYS A 217 -27.94 -9.07 -6.96
N GLY A 218 -27.79 -8.61 -5.71
CA GLY A 218 -27.19 -9.39 -4.63
C GLY A 218 -25.66 -9.43 -4.60
N LYS A 219 -24.96 -8.71 -5.50
CA LYS A 219 -23.53 -8.45 -5.34
C LYS A 219 -23.33 -7.28 -4.40
N GLU A 220 -22.74 -7.54 -3.24
CA GLU A 220 -22.39 -6.53 -2.25
C GLU A 220 -20.91 -6.17 -2.30
N VAL A 221 -20.59 -4.89 -2.08
CA VAL A 221 -19.22 -4.44 -1.86
C VAL A 221 -18.68 -5.04 -0.56
N ARG A 222 -17.52 -5.70 -0.61
CA ARG A 222 -16.82 -6.15 0.60
C ARG A 222 -16.19 -4.94 1.29
N VAL A 223 -16.48 -4.75 2.57
CA VAL A 223 -15.87 -3.70 3.40
C VAL A 223 -15.17 -4.34 4.58
N ASP A 224 -13.85 -4.18 4.66
CA ASP A 224 -13.03 -4.61 5.79
C ASP A 224 -12.42 -3.38 6.47
N LEU A 225 -12.95 -3.03 7.64
CA LEU A 225 -12.48 -1.87 8.39
C LEU A 225 -11.30 -2.18 9.30
N ASP A 226 -11.03 -3.46 9.60
CA ASP A 226 -10.11 -3.94 10.64
C ASP A 226 -8.98 -4.80 10.03
N ASP A 227 -8.46 -4.37 8.88
CA ASP A 227 -7.38 -5.08 8.20
C ASP A 227 -6.00 -4.67 8.73
N PHE A 228 -5.43 -5.51 9.59
CA PHE A 228 -4.14 -5.26 10.22
C PHE A 228 -2.99 -5.84 9.39
N THR A 229 -2.07 -4.97 8.97
CA THR A 229 -0.94 -5.33 8.10
C THR A 229 0.33 -5.59 8.89
N GLU A 230 1.03 -6.69 8.57
CA GLU A 230 2.32 -7.04 9.16
C GLU A 230 3.44 -6.03 8.81
N VAL A 231 3.30 -5.37 7.66
CA VAL A 231 4.14 -4.23 7.22
C VAL A 231 3.78 -2.92 7.93
N ASN A 232 2.93 -2.98 8.97
CA ASN A 232 2.62 -1.92 9.93
C ASN A 232 2.21 -0.56 9.33
N TYR A 233 1.73 -0.48 8.10
CA TYR A 233 1.35 0.78 7.49
C TYR A 233 -0.16 1.03 7.60
N SER A 234 -0.54 2.30 7.50
CA SER A 234 -1.94 2.71 7.28
C SER A 234 -2.17 3.05 5.82
N ALA A 235 -3.33 2.72 5.27
CA ALA A 235 -3.80 3.14 3.94
C ALA A 235 -5.27 2.76 3.75
N ILE A 236 -5.95 3.35 2.77
CA ILE A 236 -7.18 2.75 2.23
C ILE A 236 -6.83 2.05 0.93
N HIS A 237 -7.20 0.78 0.82
CA HIS A 237 -7.16 0.00 -0.41
C HIS A 237 -8.58 -0.18 -0.92
N MET A 238 -8.76 -0.08 -2.22
CA MET A 238 -10.02 -0.34 -2.89
C MET A 238 -9.77 -1.16 -4.14
N LEU A 239 -10.71 -2.04 -4.45
CA LEU A 239 -10.74 -2.73 -5.73
C LEU A 239 -11.80 -2.07 -6.61
N LEU A 240 -11.36 -1.46 -7.71
CA LEU A 240 -12.22 -0.73 -8.65
C LEU A 240 -12.19 -1.41 -10.00
N LYS A 241 -13.28 -1.30 -10.77
CA LYS A 241 -13.34 -1.80 -12.14
C LYS A 241 -13.87 -0.73 -13.08
N LEU A 242 -13.10 -0.40 -14.11
CA LEU A 242 -13.53 0.57 -15.13
C LEU A 242 -14.63 -0.01 -16.01
N LYS A 243 -15.54 0.85 -16.49
CA LYS A 243 -16.58 0.48 -17.45
C LYS A 243 -15.95 -0.12 -18.71
N GLY A 244 -16.44 -1.30 -19.12
CA GLY A 244 -15.99 -1.98 -20.33
C GLY A 244 -14.74 -2.84 -20.15
N GLU A 245 -14.03 -2.70 -19.02
CA GLU A 245 -12.87 -3.54 -18.72
C GLU A 245 -13.30 -4.87 -18.08
N LYS A 246 -12.55 -5.93 -18.37
CA LYS A 246 -12.85 -7.26 -17.83
C LYS A 246 -12.35 -7.43 -16.39
N ARG A 247 -11.22 -6.82 -16.08
CA ARG A 247 -10.49 -6.96 -14.81
C ARG A 247 -10.58 -5.69 -13.95
N PRO A 248 -10.52 -5.82 -12.62
CA PRO A 248 -10.38 -4.69 -11.74
C PRO A 248 -8.93 -4.17 -11.68
N PHE A 249 -8.74 -3.03 -11.03
CA PHE A 249 -7.45 -2.46 -10.65
C PHE A 249 -7.45 -2.08 -9.18
N GLU A 250 -6.27 -2.12 -8.56
CA GLU A 250 -6.08 -1.68 -7.17
C GLU A 250 -5.98 -0.15 -7.12
N PHE A 251 -6.77 0.46 -6.24
CA PHE A 251 -6.67 1.86 -5.88
C PHE A 251 -6.20 1.97 -4.42
N THR A 252 -5.12 2.72 -4.18
CA THR A 252 -4.63 3.02 -2.83
C THR A 252 -4.61 4.52 -2.56
N ILE A 253 -4.96 4.94 -1.35
CA ILE A 253 -4.73 6.31 -0.86
C ILE A 253 -3.98 6.27 0.46
N MET A 254 -2.92 7.09 0.57
CA MET A 254 -2.09 7.18 1.76
C MET A 254 -1.34 8.51 1.86
N GLY A 255 -0.93 8.90 3.06
CA GLY A 255 -0.12 10.10 3.30
C GLY A 255 1.31 9.98 2.78
N ALA A 256 1.90 11.11 2.42
CA ALA A 256 3.26 11.20 1.86
C ALA A 256 4.33 10.61 2.81
N ASP A 257 4.29 10.98 4.09
CA ASP A 257 5.28 10.50 5.08
C ASP A 257 5.23 8.97 5.24
N VAL A 258 4.03 8.39 5.30
CA VAL A 258 3.85 6.93 5.34
C VAL A 258 4.25 6.29 4.01
N SER A 259 3.91 6.89 2.86
CA SER A 259 4.32 6.35 1.56
C SER A 259 5.83 6.31 1.39
N GLN A 260 6.57 7.26 1.95
CA GLN A 260 8.03 7.31 1.88
C GLN A 260 8.66 6.22 2.74
N LEU A 261 8.26 6.13 4.02
CA LEU A 261 8.76 5.08 4.91
C LEU A 261 8.40 3.70 4.37
N LYS A 262 7.21 3.53 3.80
CA LYS A 262 6.76 2.25 3.25
C LYS A 262 7.61 1.73 2.10
N ASP A 263 8.15 2.60 1.25
CA ASP A 263 9.05 2.15 0.18
C ASP A 263 10.36 1.57 0.73
N LEU A 264 10.88 2.10 1.84
CA LEU A 264 11.99 1.49 2.56
C LEU A 264 11.54 0.20 3.26
N ASP A 265 10.44 0.27 4.01
CA ASP A 265 9.96 -0.84 4.84
C ASP A 265 9.61 -2.08 4.02
N ASP A 266 9.07 -1.92 2.81
CA ASP A 266 8.79 -3.03 1.91
C ASP A 266 10.08 -3.78 1.53
N LYS A 267 11.21 -3.08 1.35
CA LYS A 267 12.52 -3.71 1.10
C LYS A 267 13.04 -4.41 2.35
N LEU A 268 12.91 -3.79 3.52
CA LEU A 268 13.29 -4.38 4.80
C LEU A 268 12.50 -5.65 5.08
N PHE A 269 11.18 -5.62 4.88
CA PHE A 269 10.30 -6.77 5.05
C PHE A 269 10.72 -7.92 4.13
N LYS A 270 11.04 -7.65 2.85
CA LYS A 270 11.54 -8.68 1.93
C LYS A 270 12.80 -9.34 2.47
N ILE A 271 13.80 -8.54 2.87
CA ILE A 271 15.07 -9.05 3.42
C ILE A 271 14.82 -9.93 4.65
N LEU A 272 14.03 -9.43 5.60
CA LEU A 272 13.75 -10.11 6.87
C LEU A 272 12.96 -11.41 6.69
N ASN A 273 12.25 -11.55 5.58
CA ASN A 273 11.50 -12.76 5.23
C ASN A 273 12.23 -13.64 4.20
N GLY A 274 13.51 -13.40 3.95
CA GLY A 274 14.32 -14.19 3.02
C GLY A 274 13.89 -14.08 1.56
N LYS A 275 13.17 -13.02 1.18
CA LYS A 275 12.76 -12.75 -0.19
C LYS A 275 13.83 -11.96 -0.93
N ASP A 276 13.84 -12.12 -2.25
CA ASP A 276 14.75 -11.40 -3.11
C ASP A 276 14.37 -9.92 -3.22
N ILE A 277 15.41 -9.11 -3.36
CA ILE A 277 15.33 -7.68 -3.63
C ILE A 277 16.28 -7.39 -4.79
N ASP A 278 16.02 -6.31 -5.51
CA ASP A 278 16.91 -5.83 -6.57
C ASP A 278 18.36 -5.70 -6.06
N ASP A 279 19.30 -6.21 -6.85
CA ASP A 279 20.73 -6.29 -6.53
C ASP A 279 21.34 -4.93 -6.20
N LYS A 280 20.79 -3.82 -6.74
CA LYS A 280 21.26 -2.47 -6.38
C LYS A 280 21.13 -2.16 -4.89
N TYR A 281 20.26 -2.87 -4.17
CA TYR A 281 20.06 -2.74 -2.73
C TYR A 281 20.86 -3.76 -1.90
N ALA A 282 21.82 -4.47 -2.48
CA ALA A 282 22.74 -5.36 -1.76
C ALA A 282 23.39 -4.71 -0.51
N PRO A 283 23.78 -3.42 -0.50
CA PRO A 283 24.29 -2.77 0.71
C PRO A 283 23.30 -2.77 1.89
N ILE A 284 22.00 -2.58 1.62
CA ILE A 284 20.95 -2.63 2.65
C ILE A 284 20.78 -4.07 3.12
N LYS A 285 20.74 -5.05 2.19
CA LYS A 285 20.64 -6.48 2.52
C LYS A 285 21.75 -6.93 3.46
N LYS A 286 22.99 -6.46 3.24
CA LYS A 286 24.15 -6.78 4.09
C LYS A 286 23.98 -6.33 5.55
N LEU A 287 23.34 -5.19 5.78
CA LEU A 287 23.13 -4.65 7.13
C LEU A 287 21.97 -5.33 7.86
N VAL A 288 20.89 -5.65 7.13
CA VAL A 288 19.63 -6.08 7.73
C VAL A 288 19.52 -7.60 7.85
N LYS A 289 20.11 -8.37 6.92
CA LYS A 289 20.05 -9.84 6.91
C LYS A 289 20.55 -10.49 8.21
N PRO A 290 21.63 -10.01 8.87
CA PRO A 290 22.11 -10.61 10.11
C PRO A 290 21.06 -10.67 11.23
N LEU A 291 20.06 -9.76 11.24
CA LEU A 291 18.96 -9.81 12.20
C LEU A 291 18.13 -11.10 12.14
N THR A 292 18.18 -11.83 11.02
CA THR A 292 17.44 -13.09 10.83
C THR A 292 18.22 -14.35 11.18
N GLU A 293 19.48 -14.18 11.60
CA GLU A 293 20.38 -15.28 11.97
C GLU A 293 20.07 -15.77 13.39
N ASP A 294 20.35 -17.05 13.64
CA ASP A 294 20.10 -17.67 14.94
C ASP A 294 20.90 -16.94 16.04
N GLY A 295 20.23 -16.63 17.15
CA GLY A 295 20.81 -15.86 18.26
C GLY A 295 20.50 -14.36 18.23
N ASN A 296 19.94 -13.82 17.13
CA ASN A 296 19.60 -12.40 17.00
C ASN A 296 18.10 -12.08 17.20
N GLN A 297 17.32 -13.00 17.78
CA GLN A 297 15.87 -12.84 17.98
C GLN A 297 15.48 -11.54 18.70
N ASP A 298 16.17 -11.17 19.78
CA ASP A 298 15.89 -9.94 20.53
C ASP A 298 16.10 -8.69 19.67
N SER A 299 17.21 -8.64 18.91
CA SER A 299 17.50 -7.56 17.97
C SER A 299 16.45 -7.46 16.85
N LEU A 300 15.99 -8.60 16.34
CA LEU A 300 14.92 -8.65 15.34
C LEU A 300 13.59 -8.12 15.88
N GLU A 301 13.22 -8.51 17.10
CA GLU A 301 12.01 -8.04 17.76
C GLU A 301 12.05 -6.53 18.02
N LYS A 302 13.17 -6.01 18.56
CA LYS A 302 13.42 -4.57 18.73
C LYS A 302 13.32 -3.82 17.41
N PHE A 303 13.95 -4.34 16.35
CA PHE A 303 13.93 -3.71 15.04
C PHE A 303 12.51 -3.69 14.43
N ASN A 304 11.76 -4.78 14.54
CA ASN A 304 10.36 -4.84 14.08
C ASN A 304 9.45 -3.90 14.86
N LYS A 305 9.66 -3.79 16.18
CA LYS A 305 8.95 -2.81 17.02
C LYS A 305 9.26 -1.39 16.57
N TYR A 306 10.54 -1.05 16.39
CA TYR A 306 10.97 0.26 15.92
C TYR A 306 10.35 0.63 14.56
N ARG A 307 10.33 -0.31 13.59
CA ARG A 307 9.65 -0.14 12.30
C ARG A 307 8.15 0.17 12.46
N GLY A 308 7.46 -0.55 13.35
CA GLY A 308 6.06 -0.30 13.66
C GLY A 308 5.81 1.06 14.31
N ASP A 309 6.65 1.45 15.26
CA ASP A 309 6.58 2.75 15.93
C ASP A 309 6.84 3.90 14.96
N ALA A 310 7.77 3.74 14.02
CA ALA A 310 8.02 4.70 12.96
C ALA A 310 6.78 4.87 12.06
N MET A 311 6.13 3.80 11.62
CA MET A 311 4.89 3.93 10.82
C MET A 311 3.79 4.71 11.55
N ILE A 312 3.62 4.47 12.86
CA ILE A 312 2.69 5.25 13.69
C ILE A 312 3.12 6.71 13.74
N PHE A 313 4.40 6.98 14.00
CA PHE A 313 4.94 8.34 14.05
C PHE A 313 4.67 9.07 12.73
N GLN A 314 5.01 8.47 11.59
CA GLN A 314 4.74 8.99 10.25
C GLN A 314 3.25 9.28 10.01
N ARG A 315 2.35 8.38 10.44
CA ARG A 315 0.90 8.57 10.30
C ARG A 315 0.37 9.76 11.11
N MET A 316 0.94 9.99 12.30
CA MET A 316 0.48 11.02 13.23
C MET A 316 1.07 12.41 12.98
N ARG A 317 2.02 12.53 12.04
CA ARG A 317 2.59 13.83 11.68
C ARG A 317 1.55 14.75 11.06
N ALA A 318 1.66 16.03 11.40
CA ALA A 318 0.85 17.06 10.76
C ALA A 318 1.13 17.12 9.25
N PRO A 319 0.12 17.46 8.43
CA PRO A 319 0.28 17.65 7.00
C PRO A 319 1.50 18.51 6.67
N SER A 320 2.27 18.03 5.72
CA SER A 320 3.43 18.74 5.25
C SER A 320 3.01 20.01 4.48
N SER A 321 3.39 21.21 4.95
CA SER A 321 3.38 22.43 4.12
C SER A 321 4.09 22.18 2.79
N TYR A 322 3.54 22.65 1.67
CA TYR A 322 4.22 22.50 0.38
C TYR A 322 5.43 23.44 0.36
N SER A 323 6.62 22.86 0.22
CA SER A 323 7.87 23.57 0.02
C SER A 323 8.54 22.96 -1.19
N LEU A 324 8.84 23.78 -2.21
CA LEU A 324 9.67 23.40 -3.37
C LEU A 324 11.10 23.07 -2.94
N GLN A 325 11.54 23.56 -1.79
CA GLN A 325 12.85 23.28 -1.21
C GLN A 325 12.74 22.05 -0.31
N ASN A 326 13.54 21.04 -0.64
CA ASN A 326 13.69 19.75 0.03
C ASN A 326 13.22 19.75 1.49
N LYS A 327 12.11 19.06 1.76
CA LYS A 327 11.86 18.64 3.13
C LYS A 327 12.93 17.63 3.49
N ASN A 328 13.68 17.90 4.56
CA ASN A 328 14.47 16.88 5.23
C ASN A 328 13.50 15.78 5.68
N ILE A 329 13.43 14.73 4.87
CA ILE A 329 12.70 13.51 5.21
C ILE A 329 13.39 12.95 6.44
N HIS A 330 12.63 12.85 7.51
CA HIS A 330 13.08 12.24 8.75
C HIS A 330 12.02 11.28 9.23
N PHE A 331 12.46 10.07 9.54
CA PHE A 331 11.69 9.05 10.22
C PHE A 331 11.92 9.18 11.72
N LEU A 332 11.10 8.49 12.51
CA LEU A 332 11.31 8.39 13.95
C LEU A 332 12.78 7.99 14.20
N PRO A 333 13.58 8.73 14.97
CA PRO A 333 14.94 8.31 15.30
C PRO A 333 14.93 7.02 16.12
N MET A 334 15.96 6.18 15.94
CA MET A 334 16.06 4.92 16.67
C MET A 334 16.24 5.18 18.16
N MET A 335 15.34 4.60 18.96
CA MET A 335 15.37 4.66 20.43
C MET A 335 15.74 3.32 21.06
N GLU A 336 15.77 2.25 20.26
CA GLU A 336 16.13 0.91 20.71
C GLU A 336 17.66 0.75 20.69
N ASP A 337 18.18 -0.06 21.61
CA ASP A 337 19.60 -0.40 21.65
C ASP A 337 19.93 -1.41 20.55
N LEU A 338 20.29 -0.89 19.38
CA LEU A 338 20.62 -1.60 18.15
C LEU A 338 21.81 -0.90 17.46
N ASP A 339 22.47 -1.57 16.51
CA ASP A 339 23.52 -0.93 15.69
C ASP A 339 22.97 0.35 15.05
N PRO A 340 23.60 1.54 15.24
CA PRO A 340 23.17 2.80 14.66
C PRO A 340 22.95 2.78 13.14
N LYS A 341 23.61 1.87 12.41
CA LYS A 341 23.41 1.68 10.96
C LYS A 341 22.04 1.12 10.61
N LEU A 342 21.31 0.56 11.57
CA LEU A 342 19.93 0.10 11.42
C LEU A 342 18.91 1.22 11.63
N ASP A 343 19.33 2.45 11.95
CA ASP A 343 18.41 3.57 11.99
C ASP A 343 17.74 3.76 10.61
N LEU A 344 16.40 3.87 10.60
CA LEU A 344 15.62 4.00 9.37
C LEU A 344 16.03 5.23 8.54
N ASN A 345 16.50 6.30 9.18
CA ASN A 345 17.04 7.47 8.49
C ASN A 345 18.35 7.16 7.75
N GLU A 346 19.23 6.36 8.35
CA GLU A 346 20.48 5.95 7.71
C GLU A 346 20.24 4.94 6.59
N LEU A 347 19.35 3.98 6.82
CA LEU A 347 18.90 3.02 5.79
C LEU A 347 18.23 3.73 4.61
N TYR A 348 17.45 4.79 4.87
CA TYR A 348 16.83 5.60 3.83
C TYR A 348 17.85 6.37 2.99
N LYS A 349 18.83 7.03 3.64
CA LYS A 349 19.93 7.70 2.93
C LYS A 349 20.71 6.70 2.07
N LEU A 350 20.94 5.48 2.58
CA LEU A 350 21.59 4.43 1.81
C LEU A 350 20.75 4.00 0.60
N MET A 351 19.43 3.85 0.77
CA MET A 351 18.50 3.57 -0.32
C MET A 351 18.56 4.64 -1.41
N GLN A 352 18.50 5.91 -1.04
CA GLN A 352 18.62 7.03 -1.99
C GLN A 352 19.94 7.01 -2.76
N ARG A 353 21.06 6.65 -2.10
CA ARG A 353 22.35 6.49 -2.78
C ARG A 353 22.36 5.33 -3.76
N CYS A 354 21.72 4.20 -3.43
CA CYS A 354 21.56 3.07 -4.35
C CYS A 354 20.76 3.48 -5.59
N ASP A 355 19.65 4.20 -5.41
CA ASP A 355 18.83 4.68 -6.51
C ASP A 355 19.57 5.68 -7.41
N ALA A 356 20.29 6.64 -6.82
CA ALA A 356 21.06 7.63 -7.58
C ALA A 356 22.18 6.98 -8.42
N LYS A 357 22.85 5.95 -7.88
CA LYS A 357 23.90 5.21 -8.61
C LYS A 357 23.34 4.44 -9.81
N ALA A 358 22.20 3.77 -9.64
CA ALA A 358 21.54 3.04 -10.73
C ALA A 358 21.16 3.99 -11.89
N ASN A 359 20.55 5.13 -11.56
CA ASN A 359 20.16 6.13 -12.57
C ASN A 359 21.38 6.73 -13.30
N SER A 360 22.51 6.88 -12.62
CA SER A 360 23.75 7.39 -13.23
C SER A 360 24.39 6.37 -14.18
N GLN A 361 24.19 5.06 -13.93
CA GLN A 361 24.68 3.99 -14.80
C GLN A 361 23.79 3.82 -16.04
N GLU A 362 22.46 3.92 -15.90
CA GLU A 362 21.53 3.88 -17.03
C GLU A 362 21.81 5.02 -18.03
N ASN A 363 21.95 6.26 -17.54
CA ASN A 363 22.21 7.42 -18.39
C ASN A 363 23.54 7.34 -19.17
N ASN A 364 24.58 6.72 -18.60
CA ASN A 364 25.87 6.54 -19.28
C ASN A 364 25.83 5.44 -20.35
N THR A 365 24.84 4.56 -20.30
CA THR A 365 24.69 3.46 -21.28
C THR A 365 23.89 3.93 -22.50
N THR A 366 22.95 4.87 -22.33
CA THR A 366 22.14 5.43 -23.44
C THR A 366 22.88 6.48 -24.28
N THR A 367 23.96 7.10 -23.76
CA THR A 367 24.83 8.01 -24.52
C THR A 367 25.95 7.31 -25.31
N LYS A 368 25.93 5.97 -25.38
CA LYS A 368 26.92 5.16 -26.13
C LYS A 368 26.33 4.43 -27.34
N GLU A 369 25.10 4.75 -27.73
CA GLU A 369 24.52 4.45 -29.05
C GLU A 369 24.39 5.75 -29.83
#